data_AF-A0A354IU45-F1
#
_entry.id   AF-A0A354IU45-F1
#
_cell.length_a   1.000
_cell.length_b   1.000
_cell.length_c   1.000
_cell.angle_alpha   90.00
_cell.angle_beta   90.00
_cell.angle_gamma   90.00
#
_symmetry.space_group_name_H-M   'P 1'
#
loop_
_entity.id
_entity.type
_entity.pdbx_description
1 polymer ?
#
loop_
_entity_poly.entity_id
_entity_poly.type
_entity_poly.pdbx_seq_one_letter_code
_entity_poly.pdbx_strand_id
1 'polypeptide(L)'
;CRGRPTPSEAAIAQPIARATKLEKQTVAGRSARKAVALRLGDTELVAMVSAFLDKRWVDVLTFAYLIDEERPGAVENATQTMDELIWTVKPKATQEQRKALIAKLPPLLTALNKWLDAIKWQDADRLQFFAELAECHLQIVRAPIELSPERQLELAVEAAQQDALRRIALEQASIEQEREQEQLAHEGRAHDQRAHDRRTHDEKTPDNAAPKDAAISTVDELERGMRLEFRERDGSVRKVKLAWVSPLRTLFIFSGAARQESFSLPAEKLVEAVRCGSIRVLSVEGVVGRVLTEAMQEAVNDPGPKRAAG
;
A
#
# COMPACT_ATOMS: atom_id res chain seq x y z
N CYS A 1 75.63 -15.33 12.85
CA CYS A 1 76.21 -13.99 12.63
C CYS A 1 75.43 -13.25 11.55
N ARG A 2 74.36 -12.50 11.89
CA ARG A 2 73.72 -11.58 10.93
C ARG A 2 74.49 -10.27 10.99
N GLY A 3 75.24 -9.96 9.92
CA GLY A 3 76.04 -8.75 9.81
C GLY A 3 75.15 -7.52 9.96
N ARG A 4 75.62 -6.56 10.78
CA ARG A 4 75.03 -5.23 10.88
C ARG A 4 75.14 -4.58 9.48
N PRO A 5 74.07 -4.03 8.89
CA PRO A 5 74.16 -3.39 7.59
C PRO A 5 75.20 -2.27 7.64
N THR A 6 76.01 -2.17 6.58
CA THR A 6 77.04 -1.14 6.47
C THR A 6 76.38 0.25 6.40
N PRO A 7 77.06 1.33 6.85
CA PRO A 7 76.50 2.68 6.81
C PRO A 7 76.06 3.12 5.39
N SER A 8 76.67 2.56 4.34
CA SER A 8 76.28 2.78 2.95
C SER A 8 74.98 2.05 2.56
N GLU A 9 74.76 0.83 3.03
CA GLU A 9 73.51 0.09 2.78
C GLU A 9 72.32 0.74 3.50
N ALA A 10 72.54 1.24 4.73
CA ALA A 10 71.53 1.98 5.48
C ALA A 10 71.16 3.33 4.81
N ALA A 11 72.13 4.00 4.16
CA ALA A 11 71.91 5.26 3.44
C ALA A 11 71.06 5.09 2.17
N ILE A 12 71.14 3.93 1.50
CA ILE A 12 70.35 3.62 0.29
C ILE A 12 68.98 3.03 0.66
N ALA A 13 68.88 2.29 1.77
CA ALA A 13 67.63 1.67 2.21
C ALA A 13 66.54 2.70 2.57
N GLN A 14 66.89 3.84 3.17
CA GLN A 14 65.92 4.86 3.56
C GLN A 14 65.22 5.54 2.36
N PRO A 15 65.93 6.02 1.33
CA PRO A 15 65.30 6.54 0.11
C PRO A 15 64.39 5.52 -0.60
N ILE A 16 64.81 4.25 -0.70
CA ILE A 16 64.02 3.18 -1.34
C ILE A 16 62.73 2.95 -0.54
N ALA A 17 62.83 2.77 0.78
CA ALA A 17 61.65 2.57 1.62
C ALA A 17 60.67 3.75 1.55
N ARG A 18 61.18 4.98 1.50
CA ARG A 18 60.35 6.18 1.32
C ARG A 18 59.68 6.21 -0.06
N ALA A 19 60.42 5.88 -1.12
CA ALA A 19 59.88 5.83 -2.48
C ALA A 19 58.78 4.78 -2.61
N THR A 20 59.02 3.55 -2.13
CA THR A 20 58.03 2.47 -2.13
C THR A 20 56.79 2.83 -1.31
N LYS A 21 56.94 3.51 -0.17
CA LYS A 21 55.81 3.97 0.63
C LYS A 21 54.94 4.99 -0.11
N LEU A 22 55.57 5.96 -0.78
CA LEU A 22 54.85 6.97 -1.58
C LEU A 22 54.17 6.34 -2.80
N GLU A 23 54.81 5.37 -3.44
CA GLU A 23 54.24 4.61 -4.54
C GLU A 23 53.00 3.82 -4.08
N LYS A 24 53.11 3.04 -2.98
CA LYS A 24 51.98 2.32 -2.38
C LYS A 24 50.81 3.26 -2.08
N GLN A 25 51.08 4.43 -1.49
CA GLN A 25 50.05 5.43 -1.21
C GLN A 25 49.39 5.98 -2.48
N THR A 26 50.18 6.22 -3.53
CA THR A 26 49.66 6.71 -4.83
C THR A 26 48.77 5.68 -5.50
N VAL A 27 49.18 4.40 -5.50
CA VAL A 27 48.40 3.29 -6.05
C VAL A 27 47.11 3.10 -5.25
N ALA A 28 47.18 3.07 -3.92
CA ALA A 28 46.02 2.98 -3.03
C ALA A 28 45.02 4.11 -3.30
N GLY A 29 45.49 5.36 -3.41
CA GLY A 29 44.64 6.51 -3.70
C GLY A 29 43.97 6.46 -5.08
N ARG A 30 44.67 5.93 -6.09
CA ARG A 30 44.08 5.72 -7.42
C ARG A 30 43.00 4.63 -7.37
N SER A 31 43.26 3.52 -6.70
CA SER A 31 42.29 2.42 -6.53
C SER A 31 41.05 2.89 -5.77
N ALA A 32 41.23 3.64 -4.69
CA ALA A 32 40.15 4.24 -3.90
C ALA A 32 39.24 5.14 -4.75
N ARG A 33 39.83 6.11 -5.48
CA ARG A 33 39.07 7.00 -6.37
C ARG A 33 38.30 6.23 -7.45
N LYS A 34 38.93 5.22 -8.06
CA LYS A 34 38.26 4.36 -9.04
C LYS A 34 37.06 3.63 -8.42
N ALA A 35 37.21 3.07 -7.22
CA ALA A 35 36.16 2.34 -6.52
C ALA A 35 34.96 3.23 -6.15
N VAL A 36 35.22 4.48 -5.76
CA VAL A 36 34.17 5.50 -5.50
C VAL A 36 33.49 5.92 -6.79
N ALA A 37 34.27 6.27 -7.83
CA ALA A 37 33.73 6.72 -9.12
C ALA A 37 32.80 5.69 -9.77
N LEU A 38 33.14 4.40 -9.68
CA LEU A 38 32.28 3.32 -10.19
C LEU A 38 30.88 3.30 -9.55
N ARG A 39 30.76 3.71 -8.29
CA ARG A 39 29.47 3.70 -7.56
C ARG A 39 28.67 4.98 -7.76
N LEU A 40 29.38 6.10 -7.90
CA LEU A 40 28.76 7.40 -8.18
C LEU A 40 28.25 7.49 -9.62
N GLY A 41 28.89 6.83 -10.58
CA GLY A 41 28.53 6.90 -12.01
C GLY A 41 27.09 6.44 -12.31
N ASP A 42 26.60 5.43 -11.58
CA ASP A 42 25.29 4.83 -11.82
C ASP A 42 24.20 5.32 -10.86
N THR A 43 24.50 6.30 -9.99
CA THR A 43 23.57 6.68 -8.92
C THR A 43 23.36 8.19 -8.82
N GLU A 44 22.10 8.62 -8.96
CA GLU A 44 21.67 9.96 -8.58
C GLU A 44 21.63 10.08 -7.04
N LEU A 45 22.65 10.70 -6.48
CA LEU A 45 22.82 10.89 -5.03
C LEU A 45 22.68 12.36 -4.64
N VAL A 46 22.25 12.58 -3.39
CA VAL A 46 22.23 13.91 -2.77
C VAL A 46 23.66 14.49 -2.80
N ALA A 47 23.79 15.75 -3.23
CA ALA A 47 25.09 16.40 -3.47
C ALA A 47 26.06 16.32 -2.28
N MET A 48 25.56 16.45 -1.05
CA MET A 48 26.37 16.30 0.17
C MET A 48 27.02 14.90 0.25
N VAL A 49 26.26 13.83 -0.01
CA VAL A 49 26.76 12.46 0.09
C VAL A 49 27.79 12.19 -1.00
N SER A 50 27.52 12.65 -2.22
CA SER A 50 28.47 12.57 -3.33
C SER A 50 29.79 13.29 -2.99
N ALA A 51 29.71 14.50 -2.42
CA ALA A 51 30.89 15.26 -2.03
C ALA A 51 31.66 14.59 -0.88
N PHE A 52 30.96 14.01 0.10
CA PHE A 52 31.56 13.23 1.16
C PHE A 52 32.31 12.00 0.62
N LEU A 53 31.68 11.26 -0.28
CA LEU A 53 32.28 10.07 -0.90
C LEU A 53 33.54 10.41 -1.71
N ASP A 54 33.47 11.47 -2.52
CA ASP A 54 34.58 11.90 -3.39
C ASP A 54 35.78 12.46 -2.60
N LYS A 55 35.52 13.12 -1.46
CA LYS A 55 36.59 13.74 -0.66
C LYS A 55 37.06 12.84 0.47
N ARG A 56 36.19 12.54 1.43
CA ARG A 56 36.55 11.89 2.70
C ARG A 56 36.56 10.38 2.59
N TRP A 57 35.63 9.80 1.84
CA TRP A 57 35.59 8.34 1.71
C TRP A 57 36.72 7.79 0.84
N VAL A 58 37.24 8.60 -0.09
CA VAL A 58 38.50 8.30 -0.80
C VAL A 58 39.66 8.18 0.19
N ASP A 59 39.77 9.04 1.20
CA ASP A 59 40.81 8.94 2.23
C ASP A 59 40.66 7.66 3.06
N VAL A 60 39.41 7.31 3.43
CA VAL A 60 39.08 6.06 4.14
C VAL A 60 39.52 4.84 3.33
N LEU A 61 39.13 4.76 2.05
CA LEU A 61 39.49 3.63 1.19
C LEU A 61 40.99 3.58 0.91
N THR A 62 41.64 4.73 0.75
CA THR A 62 43.10 4.80 0.61
C THR A 62 43.79 4.21 1.84
N PHE A 63 43.33 4.58 3.03
CA PHE A 63 43.82 4.01 4.28
C PHE A 63 43.54 2.51 4.37
N ALA A 64 42.33 2.06 4.00
CA ALA A 64 41.96 0.65 3.98
C ALA A 64 42.89 -0.19 3.08
N TYR A 65 43.20 0.29 1.87
CA TYR A 65 44.16 -0.35 0.96
C TYR A 65 45.58 -0.43 1.55
N LEU A 66 46.00 0.57 2.34
CA LEU A 66 47.33 0.59 2.94
C LEU A 66 47.47 -0.40 4.09
N ILE A 67 46.39 -0.68 4.82
CA ILE A 67 46.40 -1.59 5.97
C ILE A 67 45.93 -3.00 5.61
N ASP A 68 45.45 -3.26 4.40
CA ASP A 68 44.84 -4.55 4.03
C ASP A 68 45.83 -5.72 4.14
N GLU A 69 47.12 -5.47 3.89
CA GLU A 69 48.20 -6.44 4.12
C GLU A 69 48.32 -6.83 5.61
N GLU A 70 48.10 -5.89 6.52
CA GLU A 70 48.19 -6.09 7.98
C GLU A 70 46.85 -6.54 8.60
N ARG A 71 45.74 -6.17 7.95
CA ARG A 71 44.36 -6.45 8.35
C ARG A 71 43.56 -6.86 7.12
N PRO A 72 43.63 -8.15 6.73
CA PRO A 72 42.91 -8.64 5.57
C PRO A 72 41.39 -8.37 5.67
N GLY A 73 40.80 -7.86 4.59
CA GLY A 73 39.38 -7.53 4.53
C GLY A 73 39.04 -6.09 4.93
N ALA A 74 40.05 -5.25 5.18
CA ALA A 74 39.86 -3.82 5.45
C ALA A 74 39.19 -3.12 4.26
N VAL A 75 39.67 -3.41 3.04
CA VAL A 75 39.12 -2.82 1.80
C VAL A 75 37.68 -3.27 1.58
N GLU A 76 37.40 -4.56 1.77
CA GLU A 76 36.06 -5.11 1.61
C GLU A 76 35.08 -4.49 2.62
N ASN A 77 35.48 -4.38 3.89
CA ASN A 77 34.63 -3.78 4.93
C ASN A 77 34.35 -2.29 4.67
N ALA A 78 35.35 -1.51 4.28
CA ALA A 78 35.18 -0.10 3.90
C ALA A 78 34.29 0.05 2.66
N THR A 79 34.44 -0.85 1.69
CA THR A 79 33.63 -0.88 0.48
C THR A 79 32.16 -1.21 0.79
N GLN A 80 31.91 -2.23 1.61
CA GLN A 80 30.58 -2.60 2.06
C GLN A 80 29.90 -1.46 2.85
N THR A 81 30.65 -0.77 3.71
CA THR A 81 30.12 0.39 4.47
C THR A 81 29.69 1.51 3.53
N MET A 82 30.44 1.75 2.45
CA MET A 82 30.06 2.69 1.39
C MET A 82 28.77 2.28 0.68
N ASP A 83 28.67 1.02 0.29
CA ASP A 83 27.51 0.47 -0.41
C ASP A 83 26.25 0.55 0.44
N GLU A 84 26.38 0.29 1.75
CA GLU A 84 25.30 0.49 2.71
C GLU A 84 24.91 1.96 2.84
N LEU A 85 25.86 2.88 2.96
CA LEU A 85 25.58 4.32 2.98
C LEU A 85 24.80 4.75 1.74
N ILE A 86 25.29 4.41 0.55
CA ILE A 86 24.64 4.69 -0.73
C ILE A 86 23.22 4.11 -0.74
N TRP A 87 23.04 2.88 -0.27
CA TRP A 87 21.72 2.29 -0.18
C TRP A 87 20.80 3.06 0.77
N THR A 88 21.28 3.51 1.94
CA THR A 88 20.42 4.18 2.93
C THR A 88 19.85 5.52 2.46
N VAL A 89 20.56 6.23 1.59
CA VAL A 89 20.17 7.56 1.09
C VAL A 89 19.34 7.50 -0.20
N LYS A 90 19.19 6.32 -0.80
CA LYS A 90 18.26 6.12 -1.93
C LYS A 90 16.80 6.22 -1.45
N PRO A 91 15.85 6.64 -2.31
CA PRO A 91 14.42 6.55 -2.00
C PRO A 91 14.00 5.14 -1.57
N LYS A 92 12.99 5.05 -0.68
CA LYS A 92 12.43 3.80 -0.16
C LYS A 92 10.93 3.79 -0.42
N ALA A 93 10.54 3.09 -1.49
CA ALA A 93 9.17 3.07 -1.99
C ALA A 93 8.25 2.21 -1.11
N THR A 94 8.79 1.14 -0.49
CA THR A 94 7.98 0.20 0.30
C THR A 94 8.22 0.34 1.80
N GLN A 95 7.24 -0.10 2.60
CA GLN A 95 7.35 -0.14 4.07
C GLN A 95 8.45 -1.10 4.54
N GLU A 96 8.63 -2.22 3.85
CA GLU A 96 9.70 -3.20 4.14
C GLU A 96 11.07 -2.58 3.95
N GLN A 97 11.26 -1.83 2.87
CA GLN A 97 12.50 -1.10 2.59
C GLN A 97 12.80 -0.06 3.67
N ARG A 98 11.79 0.63 4.22
CA ARG A 98 11.97 1.58 5.33
C ARG A 98 12.28 0.89 6.65
N LYS A 99 11.62 -0.24 6.94
CA LYS A 99 11.96 -1.07 8.11
C LYS A 99 13.41 -1.56 8.02
N ALA A 100 13.83 -2.01 6.84
CA ALA A 100 15.21 -2.39 6.58
C ALA A 100 16.18 -1.20 6.73
N LEU A 101 15.79 0.01 6.33
CA LEU A 101 16.56 1.23 6.54
C LEU A 101 16.80 1.49 8.03
N ILE A 102 15.73 1.53 8.84
CA ILE A 102 15.83 1.77 10.28
C ILE A 102 16.75 0.73 10.95
N ALA A 103 16.65 -0.54 10.54
CA ALA A 103 17.50 -1.61 11.06
C ALA A 103 18.98 -1.47 10.66
N LYS A 104 19.27 -0.94 9.46
CA LYS A 104 20.63 -0.77 8.93
C LYS A 104 21.34 0.48 9.47
N LEU A 105 20.63 1.49 9.96
CA LEU A 105 21.24 2.74 10.43
C LEU A 105 22.22 2.55 11.61
N PRO A 106 21.87 1.87 12.72
CA PRO A 106 22.79 1.73 13.85
C PRO A 106 24.14 1.07 13.53
N PRO A 107 24.20 -0.10 12.83
CA PRO A 107 25.48 -0.71 12.48
C PRO A 107 26.26 0.15 11.47
N LEU A 108 25.58 0.76 10.50
CA LEU A 108 26.21 1.65 9.53
C LEU A 108 26.88 2.85 10.21
N LEU A 109 26.16 3.55 11.09
CA LEU A 109 26.72 4.70 11.81
C LEU A 109 27.92 4.29 12.66
N THR A 110 27.88 3.12 13.28
CA THR A 110 29.02 2.59 14.04
C THR A 110 30.23 2.33 13.15
N ALA A 111 30.03 1.73 11.97
CA ALA A 111 31.10 1.47 11.00
C ALA A 111 31.68 2.78 10.43
N LEU A 112 30.82 3.72 10.04
CA LEU A 112 31.22 5.06 9.57
C LEU A 112 32.10 5.76 10.61
N ASN A 113 31.64 5.84 11.87
CA ASN A 113 32.41 6.49 12.93
C ASN A 113 33.80 5.86 13.11
N LYS A 114 33.90 4.52 13.12
CA LYS A 114 35.20 3.82 13.23
C LYS A 114 36.15 4.17 12.09
N TRP A 115 35.67 4.21 10.85
CA TRP A 115 36.50 4.55 9.69
C TRP A 115 36.93 6.03 9.70
N LEU A 116 36.01 6.92 10.08
CA LEU A 116 36.31 8.35 10.19
C LEU A 116 37.29 8.65 11.33
N ASP A 117 37.22 7.91 12.43
CA ASP A 117 38.21 7.97 13.52
C ASP A 117 39.58 7.45 13.06
N ALA A 118 39.61 6.40 12.25
CA ALA A 118 40.86 5.85 11.72
C ALA A 118 41.62 6.85 10.84
N ILE A 119 40.91 7.67 10.06
CA ILE A 119 41.49 8.78 9.29
C ILE A 119 41.60 10.09 10.09
N LYS A 120 41.25 10.07 11.38
CA LYS A 120 41.29 11.22 12.30
C LYS A 120 40.44 12.41 11.86
N TRP A 121 39.30 12.17 11.22
CA TRP A 121 38.37 13.22 10.87
C TRP A 121 37.42 13.49 12.04
N GLN A 122 37.65 14.56 12.80
CA GLN A 122 36.95 14.87 14.06
C GLN A 122 36.56 16.36 14.18
N ASP A 123 36.54 17.08 13.07
CA ASP A 123 36.23 18.50 13.02
C ASP A 123 34.71 18.78 12.96
N ALA A 124 34.36 20.06 12.88
CA ALA A 124 32.97 20.51 12.77
C ALA A 124 32.30 20.00 11.47
N ASP A 125 33.06 19.76 10.40
CA ASP A 125 32.52 19.26 9.14
C ASP A 125 31.95 17.85 9.30
N ARG A 126 32.53 17.02 10.18
CA ARG A 126 31.99 15.69 10.50
C ARG A 126 30.62 15.79 11.16
N LEU A 127 30.45 16.72 12.10
CA LEU A 127 29.16 16.92 12.78
C LEU A 127 28.11 17.41 11.78
N GLN A 128 28.48 18.36 10.93
CA GLN A 128 27.61 18.87 9.88
C GLN A 128 27.16 17.77 8.90
N PHE A 129 28.09 16.91 8.47
CA PHE A 129 27.79 15.77 7.62
C PHE A 129 26.75 14.83 8.24
N PHE A 130 26.90 14.45 9.52
CA PHE A 130 25.93 13.57 10.18
C PHE A 130 24.57 14.23 10.40
N ALA A 131 24.53 15.55 10.65
CA ALA A 131 23.27 16.29 10.73
C ALA A 131 22.53 16.27 9.39
N GLU A 132 23.21 16.58 8.29
CA GLU A 132 22.62 16.55 6.94
C GLU A 132 22.21 15.13 6.52
N LEU A 133 22.98 14.12 6.93
CA LEU A 133 22.65 12.71 6.69
C LEU A 133 21.37 12.31 7.43
N ALA A 134 21.23 12.71 8.69
CA ALA A 134 20.03 12.45 9.48
C ALA A 134 18.79 13.10 8.86
N GLU A 135 18.89 14.34 8.38
CA GLU A 135 17.79 15.02 7.68
C GLU A 135 17.39 14.27 6.39
N CYS A 136 18.36 13.79 5.61
CA CYS A 136 18.08 12.96 4.43
C CYS A 136 17.31 11.68 4.81
N HIS A 137 17.75 10.96 5.85
CA HIS A 137 17.06 9.76 6.31
C HIS A 137 15.67 10.06 6.85
N LEU A 138 15.48 11.18 7.56
CA LEU A 138 14.16 11.62 8.03
C LEU A 138 13.21 11.87 6.87
N GLN A 139 13.66 12.53 5.80
CA GLN A 139 12.85 12.76 4.60
C GLN A 139 12.44 11.44 3.93
N ILE A 140 13.36 10.48 3.83
CA ILE A 140 13.08 9.16 3.25
C ILE A 140 12.04 8.38 4.08
N VAL A 141 12.16 8.42 5.41
CA VAL A 141 11.24 7.73 6.31
C VAL A 141 9.87 8.40 6.35
N ARG A 142 9.80 9.74 6.24
CA ARG A 142 8.56 10.53 6.28
C ARG A 142 7.84 10.66 4.94
N ALA A 143 8.49 10.38 3.83
CA ALA A 143 7.87 10.44 2.51
C ALA A 143 6.55 9.64 2.50
N PRO A 144 5.46 10.10 1.87
CA PRO A 144 4.25 9.28 1.74
C PRO A 144 4.58 7.93 1.10
N ILE A 145 4.11 6.82 1.68
CA ILE A 145 4.22 5.52 1.01
C ILE A 145 3.09 5.50 -0.01
N GLU A 146 3.41 5.55 -1.29
CA GLU A 146 2.42 5.25 -2.31
C GLU A 146 2.05 3.77 -2.17
N LEU A 147 0.92 3.52 -1.49
CA LEU A 147 0.33 2.19 -1.46
C LEU A 147 -0.11 1.86 -2.89
N SER A 148 0.22 0.66 -3.36
CA SER A 148 -0.30 0.20 -4.65
C SER A 148 -1.83 0.23 -4.64
N PRO A 149 -2.50 0.55 -5.76
CA PRO A 149 -3.97 0.54 -5.84
C PRO A 149 -4.59 -0.79 -5.39
N GLU A 150 -3.87 -1.89 -5.60
CA GLU A 150 -4.23 -3.24 -5.16
C GLU A 150 -4.27 -3.36 -3.63
N ARG A 151 -3.24 -2.84 -2.94
CA ARG A 151 -3.18 -2.89 -1.48
C ARG A 151 -4.19 -1.94 -0.83
N GLN A 152 -4.48 -0.81 -1.47
CA GLN A 152 -5.55 0.09 -1.05
C GLN A 152 -6.92 -0.58 -1.15
N LEU A 153 -7.16 -1.32 -2.25
CA LEU A 153 -8.39 -2.08 -2.43
C LEU A 153 -8.53 -3.20 -1.40
N GLU A 154 -7.46 -3.95 -1.16
CA GLU A 154 -7.44 -5.05 -0.17
C GLU A 154 -7.78 -4.55 1.24
N LEU A 155 -7.13 -3.47 1.70
CA LEU A 155 -7.40 -2.86 3.00
C LEU A 155 -8.84 -2.32 3.10
N ALA A 156 -9.37 -1.75 2.01
CA ALA A 156 -10.76 -1.29 1.96
C ALA A 156 -11.75 -2.46 2.06
N VAL A 157 -11.45 -3.60 1.40
CA VAL A 157 -12.25 -4.83 1.46
C VAL A 157 -12.23 -5.45 2.86
N GLU A 158 -11.06 -5.51 3.50
CA GLU A 158 -10.94 -6.04 4.88
C GLU A 158 -11.72 -5.18 5.88
N ALA A 159 -11.59 -3.85 5.83
CA ALA A 159 -12.32 -2.94 6.70
C ALA A 159 -13.85 -3.07 6.50
N ALA A 160 -14.28 -3.21 5.25
CA ALA A 160 -15.65 -3.49 4.86
C ALA A 160 -16.21 -4.80 5.46
N GLN A 161 -15.42 -5.87 5.39
CA GLN A 161 -15.81 -7.18 5.94
C GLN A 161 -15.94 -7.12 7.46
N GLN A 162 -15.00 -6.47 8.15
CA GLN A 162 -15.02 -6.34 9.60
C GLN A 162 -16.23 -5.55 10.10
N ASP A 163 -16.60 -4.46 9.43
CA ASP A 163 -17.79 -3.68 9.77
C ASP A 163 -19.08 -4.49 9.57
N ALA A 164 -19.17 -5.26 8.48
CA ALA A 164 -20.32 -6.14 8.22
C ALA A 164 -20.47 -7.22 9.31
N LEU A 165 -19.37 -7.88 9.69
CA LEU A 165 -19.38 -8.88 10.77
C LEU A 165 -19.80 -8.28 12.11
N ARG A 166 -19.35 -7.07 12.42
CA ARG A 166 -19.72 -6.38 13.65
C ARG A 166 -21.22 -6.10 13.72
N ARG A 167 -21.84 -5.71 12.59
CA ARG A 167 -23.28 -5.44 12.55
C ARG A 167 -24.12 -6.70 12.72
N ILE A 168 -23.75 -7.80 12.04
CA ILE A 168 -24.40 -9.10 12.21
C ILE A 168 -24.33 -9.54 13.69
N ALA A 169 -23.17 -9.36 14.33
CA ALA A 169 -23.02 -9.71 15.74
C ALA A 169 -23.92 -8.86 16.67
N LEU A 170 -24.07 -7.55 16.38
CA LEU A 170 -24.98 -6.67 17.12
C LEU A 170 -26.45 -7.04 16.92
N GLU A 171 -26.84 -7.37 15.69
CA GLU A 171 -28.20 -7.80 15.38
C GLU A 171 -28.54 -9.14 16.04
N GLN A 172 -27.63 -10.12 15.97
CA GLN A 172 -27.80 -11.41 16.65
C GLN A 172 -27.92 -11.24 18.17
N ALA A 173 -27.14 -10.34 18.77
CA ALA A 173 -27.25 -10.03 20.20
C ALA A 173 -28.61 -9.39 20.53
N SER A 174 -29.14 -8.50 19.67
CA SER A 174 -30.47 -7.91 19.85
C SER A 174 -31.58 -8.96 19.77
N ILE A 175 -31.53 -9.84 18.77
CA ILE A 175 -32.52 -10.92 18.59
C ILE A 175 -32.48 -11.88 19.78
N GLU A 176 -31.29 -12.21 20.29
CA GLU A 176 -31.16 -13.07 21.48
C GLU A 176 -31.78 -12.42 22.72
N GLN A 177 -31.55 -11.11 22.93
CA GLN A 177 -32.17 -10.37 24.04
C GLN A 177 -33.70 -10.30 23.92
N GLU A 178 -34.23 -10.11 22.72
CA GLU A 178 -35.67 -10.13 22.47
C GLU A 178 -36.25 -11.51 22.79
N ARG A 179 -35.59 -12.60 22.37
CA ARG A 179 -36.01 -13.97 22.68
C ARG A 179 -36.00 -14.26 24.18
N GLU A 180 -34.95 -13.85 24.89
CA GLU A 180 -34.87 -14.00 26.35
C GLU A 180 -36.00 -13.24 27.06
N GLN A 181 -36.29 -12.00 26.63
CA GLN A 181 -37.41 -11.22 27.17
C GLN A 181 -38.77 -11.86 26.89
N GLU A 182 -38.99 -12.36 25.67
CA GLU A 182 -40.22 -13.05 25.29
C GLU A 182 -40.42 -14.34 26.10
N GLN A 183 -39.35 -15.09 26.34
CA GLN A 183 -39.40 -16.33 27.12
C GLN A 183 -39.75 -16.06 28.60
N LEU A 184 -39.12 -15.05 29.21
CA LEU A 184 -39.47 -14.58 30.56
C LEU A 184 -40.93 -14.08 30.65
N ALA A 185 -41.41 -13.38 29.61
CA ALA A 185 -42.80 -12.91 29.55
C ALA A 185 -43.82 -14.04 29.31
N HIS A 186 -43.42 -15.12 28.62
CA HIS A 186 -44.25 -16.31 28.43
C HIS A 186 -44.37 -17.13 29.71
N GLU A 187 -43.27 -17.30 30.46
CA GLU A 187 -43.26 -17.95 31.77
C GLU A 187 -44.12 -17.19 32.80
N GLY A 188 -44.07 -15.85 32.79
CA GLY A 188 -44.96 -15.01 33.60
C GLY A 188 -46.44 -15.16 33.25
N ARG A 189 -46.79 -15.22 31.95
CA ARG A 189 -48.18 -15.42 31.48
C ARG A 189 -48.72 -16.81 31.74
N ALA A 190 -47.90 -17.86 31.65
CA ALA A 190 -48.31 -19.22 31.99
C ALA A 190 -48.70 -19.36 33.49
N HIS A 191 -48.15 -18.51 34.35
CA HIS A 191 -48.52 -18.45 35.77
C HIS A 191 -49.86 -17.72 36.01
N ASP A 192 -50.22 -16.74 35.18
CA ASP A 192 -51.50 -16.00 35.25
C ASP A 192 -52.67 -16.73 34.54
N GLN A 193 -52.40 -17.46 33.45
CA GLN A 193 -53.45 -18.11 32.63
C GLN A 193 -54.15 -19.29 33.34
N ARG A 194 -53.64 -19.76 34.50
CA ARG A 194 -54.34 -20.76 35.33
C ARG A 194 -55.55 -20.20 36.08
N ALA A 195 -55.80 -18.88 36.02
CA ALA A 195 -56.88 -18.23 36.77
C ALA A 195 -58.15 -17.88 35.96
N HIS A 196 -58.18 -17.96 34.63
CA HIS A 196 -59.36 -17.54 33.87
C HIS A 196 -59.79 -18.53 32.77
N ASP A 197 -60.85 -19.26 33.10
CA ASP A 197 -61.50 -20.29 32.29
C ASP A 197 -62.60 -19.69 31.36
N ARG A 198 -62.95 -20.45 30.30
CA ARG A 198 -64.27 -20.56 29.64
C ARG A 198 -64.69 -19.66 28.44
N ARG A 199 -64.77 -20.32 27.26
CA ARG A 199 -65.71 -20.18 26.09
C ARG A 199 -65.85 -18.83 25.35
N THR A 200 -65.67 -18.84 24.02
CA THR A 200 -66.74 -18.88 22.97
C THR A 200 -66.15 -18.79 21.55
N HIS A 201 -67.02 -19.04 20.57
CA HIS A 201 -66.86 -19.39 19.16
C HIS A 201 -66.53 -18.20 18.21
N ASP A 202 -65.99 -18.57 17.05
CA ASP A 202 -66.29 -18.07 15.68
C ASP A 202 -65.45 -16.99 14.96
N GLU A 203 -64.95 -17.45 13.80
CA GLU A 203 -64.84 -16.84 12.46
C GLU A 203 -64.26 -15.41 12.26
N LYS A 204 -63.07 -15.34 11.64
CA LYS A 204 -62.84 -14.71 10.31
C LYS A 204 -61.36 -14.68 9.91
N THR A 205 -61.07 -15.17 8.72
CA THR A 205 -59.98 -14.72 7.82
C THR A 205 -60.64 -13.74 6.81
N PRO A 206 -59.97 -12.82 6.07
CA PRO A 206 -58.57 -12.90 5.64
C PRO A 206 -57.78 -11.57 5.47
N ASP A 207 -56.51 -11.77 5.06
CA ASP A 207 -55.74 -10.97 4.10
C ASP A 207 -54.98 -9.71 4.59
N ASN A 208 -53.64 -9.79 4.60
CA ASN A 208 -52.79 -8.91 3.80
C ASN A 208 -51.36 -9.50 3.73
N ALA A 209 -51.07 -10.27 2.68
CA ALA A 209 -49.70 -10.57 2.32
C ALA A 209 -49.05 -9.30 1.76
N ALA A 210 -48.18 -8.66 2.53
CA ALA A 210 -47.36 -7.55 2.06
C ALA A 210 -46.64 -7.94 0.75
N PRO A 211 -46.65 -7.08 -0.28
CA PRO A 211 -45.91 -7.37 -1.50
C PRO A 211 -44.41 -7.46 -1.15
N LYS A 212 -43.74 -8.48 -1.68
CA LYS A 212 -42.27 -8.60 -1.62
C LYS A 212 -41.68 -7.25 -2.04
N ASP A 213 -40.89 -6.66 -1.14
CA ASP A 213 -40.41 -5.29 -1.24
C ASP A 213 -39.58 -5.09 -2.52
N ALA A 214 -40.14 -4.38 -3.50
CA ALA A 214 -39.51 -4.12 -4.80
C ALA A 214 -38.15 -3.41 -4.67
N ALA A 215 -37.90 -2.69 -3.56
CA ALA A 215 -36.61 -2.08 -3.29
C ALA A 215 -35.53 -3.13 -2.99
N ILE A 216 -35.88 -4.23 -2.31
CA ILE A 216 -34.96 -5.34 -2.05
C ILE A 216 -34.58 -6.02 -3.37
N SER A 217 -35.57 -6.33 -4.21
CA SER A 217 -35.31 -6.94 -5.53
C SER A 217 -34.43 -6.06 -6.42
N THR A 218 -34.62 -4.73 -6.39
CA THR A 218 -33.78 -3.79 -7.14
C THR A 218 -32.31 -3.83 -6.68
N VAL A 219 -32.06 -3.93 -5.37
CA VAL A 219 -30.70 -4.05 -4.82
C VAL A 219 -30.10 -5.43 -5.10
N ASP A 220 -30.92 -6.48 -5.07
CA ASP A 220 -30.54 -7.85 -5.42
C ASP A 220 -30.15 -8.05 -6.89
N GLU A 221 -30.57 -7.16 -7.78
CA GLU A 221 -30.20 -7.20 -9.21
C GLU A 221 -28.95 -6.37 -9.54
N LEU A 222 -28.38 -5.63 -8.58
CA LEU A 222 -27.20 -4.78 -8.82
C LEU A 222 -25.94 -5.60 -9.11
N GLU A 223 -25.29 -5.33 -10.25
CA GLU A 223 -24.03 -5.97 -10.64
C GLU A 223 -22.88 -4.98 -10.79
N ARG A 224 -21.66 -5.48 -10.62
CA ARG A 224 -20.43 -4.70 -10.83
C ARG A 224 -20.46 -4.04 -12.21
N GLY A 225 -20.26 -2.73 -12.23
CA GLY A 225 -20.22 -1.94 -13.45
C GLY A 225 -21.47 -1.11 -13.70
N MET A 226 -22.59 -1.40 -13.03
CA MET A 226 -23.84 -0.62 -13.13
C MET A 226 -23.65 0.82 -12.62
N ARG A 227 -24.43 1.75 -13.15
CA ARG A 227 -24.38 3.17 -12.77
C ARG A 227 -25.60 3.55 -11.95
N LEU A 228 -25.38 4.36 -10.92
CA LEU A 228 -26.45 4.82 -10.03
C LEU A 228 -26.39 6.34 -9.89
N GLU A 229 -27.55 6.96 -9.76
CA GLU A 229 -27.73 8.36 -9.44
C GLU A 229 -28.18 8.51 -7.99
N PHE A 230 -27.39 9.25 -7.21
CA PHE A 230 -27.72 9.65 -5.85
C PHE A 230 -28.24 11.08 -5.87
N ARG A 231 -29.44 11.30 -5.31
CA ARG A 231 -30.01 12.63 -5.11
C ARG A 231 -29.68 13.10 -3.70
N GLU A 232 -28.98 14.22 -3.59
CA GLU A 232 -28.65 14.86 -2.33
C GLU A 232 -29.78 15.80 -1.87
N ARG A 233 -29.76 16.18 -0.59
CA ARG A 233 -30.82 17.01 0.03
C ARG A 233 -30.88 18.43 -0.54
N ASP A 234 -29.80 18.89 -1.15
CA ASP A 234 -29.70 20.18 -1.84
C ASP A 234 -30.27 20.14 -3.28
N GLY A 235 -30.71 18.96 -3.74
CA GLY A 235 -31.19 18.73 -5.10
C GLY A 235 -30.11 18.34 -6.11
N SER A 236 -28.84 18.30 -5.70
CA SER A 236 -27.72 17.87 -6.54
C SER A 236 -27.82 16.37 -6.85
N VAL A 237 -27.44 15.97 -8.07
CA VAL A 237 -27.41 14.56 -8.49
C VAL A 237 -25.97 14.12 -8.71
N ARG A 238 -25.55 13.09 -7.97
CA ARG A 238 -24.23 12.47 -8.08
C ARG A 238 -24.31 11.15 -8.85
N LYS A 239 -23.59 11.06 -9.97
CA LYS A 239 -23.48 9.84 -10.77
C LYS A 239 -22.28 9.02 -10.31
N VAL A 240 -22.51 7.76 -9.96
CA VAL A 240 -21.47 6.83 -9.50
C VAL A 240 -21.56 5.50 -10.24
N LYS A 241 -20.44 4.77 -10.30
CA LYS A 241 -20.34 3.43 -10.86
C LYS A 241 -20.11 2.41 -9.75
N LEU A 242 -20.88 1.33 -9.73
CA LEU A 242 -20.70 0.22 -8.82
C LEU A 242 -19.39 -0.51 -9.16
N ALA A 243 -18.39 -0.38 -8.28
CA ALA A 243 -17.04 -0.91 -8.48
C ALA A 243 -16.92 -2.36 -7.98
N TRP A 244 -17.67 -2.73 -6.95
CA TRP A 244 -17.62 -4.05 -6.33
C TRP A 244 -18.91 -4.37 -5.55
N VAL A 245 -19.31 -5.64 -5.55
CA VAL A 245 -20.45 -6.19 -4.79
C VAL A 245 -19.91 -7.33 -3.92
N SER A 246 -20.25 -7.33 -2.63
CA SER A 246 -19.81 -8.41 -1.75
C SER A 246 -20.45 -9.75 -2.15
N PRO A 247 -19.76 -10.90 -1.98
CA PRO A 247 -20.32 -12.21 -2.32
C PRO A 247 -21.64 -12.53 -1.62
N LEU A 248 -21.81 -11.99 -0.41
CA LEU A 248 -23.05 -12.12 0.39
C LEU A 248 -24.06 -10.99 0.12
N ARG A 249 -23.78 -10.09 -0.83
CA ARG A 249 -24.61 -8.93 -1.21
C ARG A 249 -24.97 -7.99 -0.05
N THR A 250 -24.17 -7.98 1.00
CA THR A 250 -24.34 -7.13 2.20
C THR A 250 -23.68 -5.76 2.08
N LEU A 251 -22.73 -5.57 1.14
CA LEU A 251 -21.98 -4.34 0.96
C LEU A 251 -21.65 -4.07 -0.51
N PHE A 252 -21.78 -2.81 -0.92
CA PHE A 252 -21.57 -2.33 -2.28
C PHE A 252 -20.59 -1.16 -2.26
N ILE A 253 -19.57 -1.19 -3.12
CA ILE A 253 -18.56 -0.13 -3.22
C ILE A 253 -18.77 0.63 -4.52
N PHE A 254 -18.91 1.95 -4.42
CA PHE A 254 -19.14 2.86 -5.54
C PHE A 254 -17.91 3.72 -5.81
N SER A 255 -17.75 4.13 -7.07
CA SER A 255 -16.68 5.00 -7.55
C SER A 255 -17.27 6.18 -8.34
N GLY A 256 -16.86 7.40 -8.00
CA GLY A 256 -17.28 8.64 -8.65
C GLY A 256 -16.43 8.98 -9.89
N ALA A 257 -16.96 9.87 -10.74
CA ALA A 257 -16.27 10.37 -11.94
C ALA A 257 -15.35 11.58 -11.66
N ALA A 258 -15.58 12.31 -10.56
CA ALA A 258 -14.68 13.36 -10.10
C ALA A 258 -13.54 12.74 -9.25
N ARG A 259 -12.31 13.22 -9.44
CA ARG A 259 -11.06 12.71 -8.85
C ARG A 259 -11.24 12.26 -7.37
N GLN A 260 -11.19 10.95 -7.15
CA GLN A 260 -11.09 10.25 -5.85
C GLN A 260 -12.29 10.32 -4.90
N GLU A 261 -13.49 9.94 -5.35
CA GLU A 261 -14.58 9.59 -4.43
C GLU A 261 -14.96 8.12 -4.58
N SER A 262 -14.37 7.24 -3.77
CA SER A 262 -14.86 5.88 -3.58
C SER A 262 -15.48 5.76 -2.18
N PHE A 263 -16.72 5.28 -2.11
CA PHE A 263 -17.43 5.08 -0.85
C PHE A 263 -18.20 3.76 -0.87
N SER A 264 -18.42 3.18 0.31
CA SER A 264 -19.18 1.95 0.48
C SER A 264 -20.54 2.22 1.11
N LEU A 265 -21.54 1.41 0.75
CA LEU A 265 -22.86 1.42 1.39
C LEU A 265 -23.31 -0.01 1.68
N PRO A 266 -23.91 -0.27 2.86
CA PRO A 266 -24.53 -1.55 3.18
C PRO A 266 -25.85 -1.73 2.43
N ALA A 267 -26.24 -2.99 2.23
CA ALA A 267 -27.47 -3.37 1.50
C ALA A 267 -28.72 -2.69 2.06
N GLU A 268 -28.91 -2.71 3.38
CA GLU A 268 -30.06 -2.09 4.05
C GLU A 268 -30.19 -0.60 3.75
N LYS A 269 -29.07 0.13 3.76
CA LYS A 269 -29.07 1.57 3.46
C LYS A 269 -29.36 1.84 1.98
N LEU A 270 -28.94 0.95 1.08
CA LEU A 270 -29.31 1.02 -0.34
C LEU A 270 -30.80 0.73 -0.53
N VAL A 271 -31.34 -0.28 0.13
CA VAL A 271 -32.78 -0.61 0.09
C VAL A 271 -33.60 0.57 0.61
N GLU A 272 -33.23 1.12 1.77
CA GLU A 272 -33.86 2.33 2.32
C GLU A 272 -33.79 3.52 1.35
N ALA A 273 -32.63 3.76 0.75
CA ALA A 273 -32.43 4.90 -0.14
C ALA A 273 -33.16 4.74 -1.49
N VAL A 274 -33.29 3.52 -2.02
CA VAL A 274 -34.14 3.19 -3.17
C VAL A 274 -35.62 3.37 -2.80
N ARG A 275 -36.03 2.89 -1.62
CA ARG A 275 -37.40 3.03 -1.12
C ARG A 275 -37.80 4.49 -0.94
N CYS A 276 -36.89 5.33 -0.46
CA CYS A 276 -37.09 6.77 -0.31
C CYS A 276 -36.92 7.56 -1.63
N GLY A 277 -36.57 6.91 -2.75
CA GLY A 277 -36.37 7.55 -4.05
C GLY A 277 -35.12 8.44 -4.16
N SER A 278 -34.21 8.36 -3.18
CA SER A 278 -32.94 9.09 -3.17
C SER A 278 -31.89 8.44 -4.07
N ILE A 279 -32.12 7.22 -4.53
CA ILE A 279 -31.25 6.50 -5.47
C ILE A 279 -32.07 6.04 -6.66
N ARG A 280 -31.51 6.23 -7.87
CA ARG A 280 -32.03 5.64 -9.10
C ARG A 280 -30.95 4.82 -9.78
N VAL A 281 -31.27 3.57 -10.09
CA VAL A 281 -30.40 2.71 -10.90
C VAL A 281 -30.53 3.15 -12.36
N LEU A 282 -29.41 3.54 -12.97
CA LEU A 282 -29.33 3.75 -14.40
C LEU A 282 -28.94 2.40 -15.01
N SER A 283 -29.91 1.70 -15.61
CA SER A 283 -29.57 0.52 -16.38
C SER A 283 -28.62 0.93 -17.51
N VAL A 284 -27.58 0.12 -17.72
CA VAL A 284 -26.82 0.21 -18.95
C VAL A 284 -27.69 -0.45 -19.99
N GLU A 285 -28.11 0.32 -20.98
CA GLU A 285 -28.56 -0.19 -22.26
C GLU A 285 -27.57 -1.28 -22.70
N GLY A 286 -28.01 -2.54 -22.61
CA GLY A 286 -27.25 -3.67 -23.07
C GLY A 286 -27.12 -3.58 -24.58
N VAL A 287 -26.05 -2.98 -25.09
CA VAL A 287 -25.62 -3.24 -26.46
C VAL A 287 -24.87 -4.57 -26.46
N VAL A 288 -25.60 -5.67 -26.24
CA VAL A 288 -25.44 -6.99 -26.88
C VAL A 288 -26.73 -7.75 -26.58
N GLY A 289 -27.61 -7.95 -27.57
CA GLY A 289 -28.60 -9.03 -27.51
C GLY A 289 -30.03 -8.75 -27.99
N ARG A 290 -30.40 -7.53 -28.41
CA ARG A 290 -31.75 -7.27 -28.98
C ARG A 290 -31.77 -6.24 -30.12
N VAL A 291 -30.86 -6.38 -31.09
CA VAL A 291 -31.00 -5.76 -32.43
C VAL A 291 -30.89 -6.80 -33.55
N LEU A 292 -30.72 -8.09 -33.22
CA LEU A 292 -30.64 -9.17 -34.22
C LEU A 292 -31.89 -10.07 -34.26
N THR A 293 -33.06 -9.54 -33.90
CA THR A 293 -34.33 -10.28 -34.06
C THR A 293 -35.40 -9.45 -34.76
N GLU A 294 -35.41 -8.13 -34.60
CA GLU A 294 -36.26 -7.24 -35.42
C GLU A 294 -35.67 -6.93 -36.80
N ALA A 295 -34.37 -7.13 -37.02
CA ALA A 295 -33.76 -7.12 -38.37
C ALA A 295 -33.67 -8.52 -39.03
N MET A 296 -34.11 -9.59 -38.34
CA MET A 296 -34.13 -10.97 -38.87
C MET A 296 -35.54 -11.57 -39.01
N GLN A 297 -36.59 -10.91 -38.49
CA GLN A 297 -37.99 -11.25 -38.78
C GLN A 297 -38.59 -10.50 -39.98
N GLU A 298 -37.92 -9.45 -40.49
CA GLU A 298 -38.22 -8.83 -41.79
C GLU A 298 -37.54 -9.52 -42.99
N ALA A 299 -36.68 -10.53 -42.76
CA ALA A 299 -36.01 -11.31 -43.80
C ALA A 299 -36.51 -12.77 -43.94
N VAL A 300 -37.57 -13.15 -43.21
CA VAL A 300 -38.20 -14.49 -43.28
C VAL A 300 -39.72 -14.43 -43.55
N ASN A 301 -40.26 -13.25 -43.87
CA ASN A 301 -41.62 -13.11 -44.41
C ASN A 301 -41.64 -12.05 -45.52
N ASP A 302 -41.00 -12.39 -46.65
CA ASP A 302 -41.26 -11.72 -47.93
C ASP A 302 -42.30 -12.56 -48.70
N PRO A 303 -43.57 -12.13 -48.81
CA PRO A 303 -44.51 -12.72 -49.74
C PRO A 303 -44.24 -12.14 -51.13
N GLY A 304 -43.82 -13.01 -52.05
CA GLY A 304 -43.41 -12.66 -53.42
C GLY A 304 -44.41 -11.80 -54.22
N PRO A 305 -43.92 -11.18 -55.31
CA PRO A 305 -44.60 -10.08 -55.97
C PRO A 305 -45.85 -10.56 -56.73
N LYS A 306 -47.00 -9.94 -56.44
CA LYS A 306 -48.19 -10.00 -57.31
C LYS A 306 -48.11 -8.92 -58.39
N ARG A 307 -48.37 -9.38 -59.61
CA ARG A 307 -48.45 -8.65 -60.88
C ARG A 307 -49.74 -7.82 -60.98
N ALA A 308 -49.63 -6.71 -61.74
CA ALA A 308 -50.63 -6.01 -62.56
C ALA A 308 -51.65 -5.05 -61.89
N ALA A 309 -51.64 -3.78 -62.30
CA ALA A 309 -52.52 -3.18 -63.33
C ALA A 309 -52.65 -1.66 -63.13
N GLY A 310 -52.47 -0.90 -64.21
CA GLY A 310 -52.60 0.57 -64.26
C GLY A 310 -51.69 1.15 -65.32
#